data_AF-A0A9D1VS91-F1
#
_entry.id   AF-A0A9D1VS91-F1
#
_cell.length_a   1.000
_cell.length_b   1.000
_cell.length_c   1.000
_cell.angle_alpha   90.00
_cell.angle_beta   90.00
_cell.angle_gamma   90.00
#
_symmetry.space_group_name_H-M   'P 1'
#
loop_
_entity.id
_entity.type
_entity.pdbx_description
1 polymer ?
#
loop_
_entity_poly.entity_id
_entity_poly.type
_entity_poly.pdbx_seq_one_letter_code
_entity_poly.pdbx_strand_id
1 'polypeptide(L)' 'MRHNKKFNHLSRTKAHRDALLSNMASSLILHKRIFTTLA' A
#
# COMPACT_ATOMS: atom_id res chain seq x y z
N MET A 1 6.09 -20.77 7.24
CA MET A 1 6.94 -19.83 8.00
C MET A 1 7.27 -18.61 7.13
N ARG A 2 7.44 -17.40 7.69
CA ARG A 2 7.69 -16.15 6.93
C ARG A 2 9.12 -15.62 7.14
N HIS A 3 10.14 -16.47 7.04
CA HIS A 3 11.52 -16.01 7.20
C HIS A 3 11.93 -15.01 6.09
N ASN A 4 12.52 -13.89 6.49
CA ASN A 4 13.03 -12.81 5.62
C ASN A 4 12.02 -12.17 4.65
N LYS A 5 10.71 -12.29 4.92
CA LYS A 5 9.69 -11.65 4.07
C LYS A 5 9.52 -10.17 4.44
N LYS A 6 10.02 -9.28 3.57
CA LYS A 6 10.05 -7.81 3.82
C LYS A 6 8.79 -7.04 3.40
N PHE A 7 7.83 -7.67 2.74
CA PHE A 7 6.64 -6.98 2.20
C PHE A 7 5.33 -7.42 2.86
N ASN A 8 4.43 -6.45 3.08
CA ASN A 8 3.10 -6.67 3.65
C ASN A 8 2.09 -7.11 2.56
N HIS A 9 1.19 -8.01 2.91
CA HIS A 9 0.16 -8.56 2.01
C HIS A 9 -1.11 -7.70 1.98
N LEU A 10 -1.35 -6.88 3.00
CA LEU A 10 -2.53 -6.00 3.14
C LEU A 10 -3.87 -6.72 2.90
N SER A 11 -3.90 -8.03 3.14
CA SER A 11 -5.01 -8.95 2.83
C SER A 11 -5.56 -8.79 1.40
N ARG A 12 -4.69 -8.50 0.43
CA ARG A 12 -5.06 -8.26 -0.98
C ARG A 12 -4.21 -9.08 -1.95
N THR A 13 -4.77 -9.36 -3.12
CA THR A 13 -4.03 -9.93 -4.26
C THR A 13 -2.95 -8.95 -4.73
N LYS A 14 -1.96 -9.44 -5.49
CA LYS A 14 -0.88 -8.58 -6.01
C LYS A 14 -1.43 -7.42 -6.84
N ALA A 15 -2.30 -7.70 -7.81
CA ALA A 15 -2.85 -6.68 -8.69
C ALA A 15 -3.60 -5.58 -7.92
N HIS A 16 -4.42 -5.97 -6.93
CA HIS A 16 -5.14 -5.01 -6.10
C HIS A 16 -4.17 -4.17 -5.25
N ARG A 17 -3.10 -4.77 -4.71
CA ARG A 17 -2.09 -4.02 -3.95
C ARG A 17 -1.33 -3.02 -4.82
N ASP A 18 -0.95 -3.40 -6.03
CA ASP A 18 -0.24 -2.51 -6.96
C ASP A 18 -1.13 -1.28 -7.27
N ALA A 19 -2.40 -1.49 -7.62
CA ALA A 19 -3.35 -0.40 -7.87
C ALA A 19 -3.57 0.49 -6.63
N LEU A 20 -3.72 -0.11 -5.44
CA LEU A 20 -3.91 0.61 -4.19
C LEU A 20 -2.70 1.51 -3.85
N LEU A 21 -1.47 0.99 -3.97
CA LEU A 21 -0.26 1.76 -3.70
C LEU A 21 -0.07 2.91 -4.70
N SER A 22 -0.33 2.67 -6.00
CA SER A 22 -0.26 3.72 -7.03
C SER A 22 -1.26 4.85 -6.77
N ASN A 23 -2.48 4.53 -6.36
CA ASN A 23 -3.50 5.52 -6.06
C ASN A 23 -3.15 6.32 -4.80
N MET A 24 -2.68 5.66 -3.72
CA MET A 24 -2.27 6.37 -2.51
C MET A 24 -1.08 7.31 -2.75
N ALA A 25 -0.09 6.89 -3.55
CA ALA A 25 1.02 7.76 -3.93
C ALA A 25 0.53 9.00 -4.70
N SER A 26 -0.38 8.79 -5.67
CA SER A 26 -0.98 9.88 -6.45
C SER A 26 -1.77 10.86 -5.56
N SER A 27 -2.61 10.34 -4.66
CA SER A 27 -3.36 11.17 -3.71
C SER A 27 -2.44 11.93 -2.75
N LEU A 28 -1.34 11.33 -2.30
CA LEU A 28 -0.37 12.03 -1.45
C LEU A 28 0.32 13.18 -2.18
N ILE A 29 0.67 13.01 -3.47
CA ILE A 29 1.28 14.06 -4.27
C ILE A 29 0.31 15.23 -4.48
N LEU A 30 -0.96 14.93 -4.76
CA LEU A 30 -2.01 15.92 -5.02
C LEU A 30 -2.39 16.70 -3.76
N HIS A 31 -2.61 16.01 -2.64
CA HIS A 31 -3.16 16.61 -1.43
C HIS A 31 -2.10 16.95 -0.37
N LYS A 32 -0.82 16.61 -0.61
CA LYS A 32 0.35 16.80 0.29
C LYS A 32 0.27 16.08 1.63
N ARG A 33 -0.90 15.58 2.02
CA ARG A 33 -1.16 14.77 3.20
C ARG A 33 -2.43 13.96 2.99
N ILE A 34 -2.38 12.69 3.36
CA ILE A 34 -3.55 11.78 3.36
C ILE A 34 -3.62 11.03 4.68
N PHE A 35 -4.80 10.57 5.05
CA PHE A 35 -5.00 9.70 6.20
C PHE A 35 -5.20 8.26 5.72
N THR A 36 -4.41 7.33 6.24
CA THR A 36 -4.45 5.90 5.91
C THR A 36 -4.29 5.08 7.19
N THR A 37 -4.59 3.78 7.12
CA THR A 37 -4.39 2.85 8.24
C THR A 37 -2.92 2.47 8.39
N LEU A 38 -2.49 2.15 9.62
CA LEU A 38 -1.22 1.44 9.86
C LEU A 38 -1.39 -0.03 9.42
N ALA A 39 -0.36 -0.58 8.75
CA ALA A 39 -0.43 -1.85 8.04
C ALA A 39 0.31 -2.99 8.74
#